data_AF-A0A7W6D5I5-F1
#
_entry.id   AF-A0A7W6D5I5-F1
#
_cell.length_a   1.000
_cell.length_b   1.000
_cell.length_c   1.000
_cell.angle_alpha   90.00
_cell.angle_beta   90.00
_cell.angle_gamma   90.00
#
_symmetry.space_group_name_H-M   'P 1'
#
loop_
_entity.id
_entity.type
_entity.pdbx_description
1 polymer ?
#
loop_
_entity_poly.entity_id
_entity_poly.type
_entity_poly.pdbx_seq_one_letter_code
_entity_poly.pdbx_strand_id
1 'polypeptide(L)'
;MAHDDSTSGDASTDGRRAALAYLDEAWEEALLDGIAPDCVAHAALFAALKELVMAFGEEATARFAEKLPASIRAGGYTLPSMPH
;
A
#
# COMPACT_ATOMS: atom_id res chain seq x y z
N MET A 1 42.11 3.75 0.55
CA MET A 1 41.12 4.67 1.13
C MET A 1 39.78 3.98 1.02
N ALA A 2 39.32 3.38 2.13
CA ALA A 2 38.05 2.69 2.21
C ALA A 2 36.95 3.74 2.48
N HIS A 3 36.02 3.87 1.54
CA HIS A 3 34.74 4.56 1.66
C HIS A 3 33.89 4.03 0.50
N ASP A 4 32.64 3.63 0.60
CA ASP A 4 31.71 3.38 1.69
C ASP A 4 30.53 2.71 0.95
N ASP A 5 30.35 1.41 1.11
CA ASP A 5 29.31 0.61 0.43
C ASP A 5 27.97 0.67 1.20
N SER A 6 27.61 1.83 1.73
CA SER A 6 26.49 1.95 2.68
C SER A 6 25.18 2.49 2.08
N THR A 7 25.10 2.73 0.76
CA THR A 7 23.90 3.38 0.15
C THR A 7 22.79 2.40 -0.27
N SER A 8 22.90 1.10 0.00
CA SER A 8 21.86 0.14 -0.42
C SER A 8 20.56 0.19 0.40
N GLY A 9 20.53 0.89 1.55
CA GLY A 9 19.38 0.97 2.44
C GLY A 9 18.31 2.01 2.08
N ASP A 10 18.68 3.10 1.40
CA ASP A 10 17.79 4.26 1.18
C ASP A 10 16.93 4.12 -0.08
N ALA A 11 17.46 3.50 -1.14
CA ALA A 11 16.79 3.36 -2.44
C ALA A 11 15.44 2.61 -2.38
N SER A 12 15.29 1.63 -1.46
CA SER A 12 14.02 0.93 -1.28
C SER A 12 12.95 1.79 -0.62
N THR A 13 13.36 2.65 0.33
CA THR A 13 12.43 3.57 1.01
C THR A 13 12.06 4.74 0.10
N ASP A 14 12.97 5.18 -0.76
CA ASP A 14 12.73 6.17 -1.81
C ASP A 14 11.77 5.62 -2.87
N GLY A 15 12.01 4.40 -3.36
CA GLY A 15 11.13 3.75 -4.33
C GLY A 15 9.70 3.54 -3.81
N ARG A 16 9.53 3.16 -2.52
CA ARG A 16 8.19 3.04 -1.91
C ARG A 16 7.49 4.40 -1.79
N ARG A 17 8.23 5.46 -1.44
CA ARG A 17 7.68 6.83 -1.36
C ARG A 17 7.25 7.34 -2.73
N ALA A 18 8.08 7.12 -3.76
CA ALA A 18 7.77 7.48 -5.12
C ALA A 18 6.53 6.73 -5.65
N ALA A 19 6.45 5.42 -5.42
CA ALA A 19 5.28 4.62 -5.82
C ALA A 19 3.99 5.09 -5.13
N LEU A 20 4.08 5.53 -3.87
CA LEU A 20 2.92 6.08 -3.15
C LEU A 20 2.48 7.42 -3.76
N ALA A 21 3.40 8.31 -4.09
CA ALA A 21 3.07 9.57 -4.76
C ALA A 21 2.35 9.33 -6.11
N TYR A 22 2.82 8.37 -6.91
CA TYR A 22 2.13 7.98 -8.15
C TYR A 22 0.73 7.42 -7.90
N LEU A 23 0.53 6.67 -6.81
CA LEU A 23 -0.78 6.15 -6.45
C LEU A 23 -1.72 7.26 -5.97
N ASP A 24 -1.22 8.21 -5.20
CA ASP A 24 -1.99 9.37 -4.71
C ASP A 24 -2.44 10.25 -5.88
N GLU A 25 -1.55 10.54 -6.83
CA GLU A 25 -1.89 11.28 -8.06
C GLU A 25 -2.98 10.55 -8.87
N ALA A 26 -2.81 9.25 -9.11
CA ALA A 26 -3.82 8.44 -9.81
C ALA A 26 -5.16 8.39 -9.05
N TRP A 27 -5.12 8.47 -7.72
CA TRP A 27 -6.32 8.53 -6.90
C TRP A 27 -7.05 9.85 -7.05
N GLU A 28 -6.33 10.98 -7.00
CA GLU A 28 -6.89 12.31 -7.21
C GLU A 28 -7.53 12.43 -8.60
N GLU A 29 -6.86 11.93 -9.64
CA GLU A 29 -7.39 11.88 -11.01
C GLU A 29 -8.70 11.07 -11.09
N ALA A 30 -8.75 9.88 -10.48
CA ALA A 30 -9.96 9.07 -10.46
C ALA A 30 -11.14 9.80 -9.80
N LEU A 31 -10.89 10.57 -8.74
CA LEU A 31 -11.92 11.38 -8.10
C LEU A 31 -12.38 12.55 -8.97
N LEU A 32 -11.46 13.19 -9.71
CA LEU A 32 -11.79 14.25 -10.67
C LEU A 32 -12.66 13.72 -11.82
N ASP A 33 -12.43 12.48 -12.25
CA ASP A 33 -13.25 11.78 -13.25
C ASP A 33 -14.61 11.33 -12.71
N GLY A 34 -14.89 11.58 -11.43
CA GLY A 34 -16.17 11.24 -10.78
C GLY A 34 -16.27 9.78 -10.34
N ILE A 35 -15.16 9.05 -10.29
CA ILE A 35 -15.14 7.69 -9.75
C ILE A 35 -15.27 7.75 -8.23
N ALA A 36 -16.17 6.93 -7.68
CA ALA A 36 -16.39 6.89 -6.25
C ALA A 36 -15.12 6.36 -5.51
N PRO A 37 -14.74 6.95 -4.37
CA PRO A 37 -13.51 6.62 -3.66
C PRO A 37 -13.46 5.15 -3.20
N ASP A 38 -14.60 4.55 -2.89
CA ASP A 38 -14.71 3.13 -2.53
C ASP A 38 -14.43 2.22 -3.74
N CYS A 39 -14.81 2.61 -4.96
CA CYS A 39 -14.45 1.89 -6.17
C CYS A 39 -12.94 1.89 -6.38
N VAL A 40 -12.28 3.05 -6.21
CA VAL A 40 -10.82 3.17 -6.34
C VAL A 40 -10.12 2.32 -5.27
N ALA A 41 -10.62 2.32 -4.04
CA ALA A 41 -10.08 1.49 -2.96
C ALA A 41 -10.16 -0.01 -3.24
N HIS A 42 -11.29 -0.49 -3.74
CA HIS A 42 -11.43 -1.90 -4.14
C HIS A 42 -10.48 -2.26 -5.28
N ALA A 43 -10.34 -1.38 -6.28
CA ALA A 43 -9.43 -1.60 -7.40
C ALA A 43 -7.96 -1.64 -6.94
N ALA A 44 -7.55 -0.72 -6.07
CA ALA A 44 -6.20 -0.68 -5.50
C ALA A 44 -5.91 -1.92 -4.65
N LEU A 45 -6.86 -2.36 -3.82
CA LEU A 45 -6.73 -3.59 -3.04
C LEU A 45 -6.56 -4.82 -3.94
N PHE A 46 -7.36 -4.92 -5.01
CA PHE A 46 -7.23 -6.00 -5.98
C PHE A 46 -5.87 -5.99 -6.67
N ALA A 47 -5.40 -4.82 -7.10
CA ALA A 47 -4.09 -4.67 -7.73
C ALA A 47 -2.96 -5.08 -6.76
N ALA A 48 -3.03 -4.65 -5.50
CA ALA A 48 -2.06 -5.01 -4.48
C ALA A 48 -2.04 -6.52 -4.21
N LEU A 49 -3.20 -7.16 -4.04
CA LEU A 49 -3.29 -8.60 -3.83
C LEU A 49 -2.77 -9.39 -5.03
N LYS A 50 -3.09 -8.95 -6.26
CA LYS A 50 -2.56 -9.55 -7.48
C LYS A 50 -1.03 -9.52 -7.50
N GLU A 51 -0.42 -8.37 -7.17
CA GLU A 51 1.04 -8.23 -7.12
C GLU A 51 1.67 -9.14 -6.04
N LEU A 52 1.05 -9.23 -4.87
CA LEU A 52 1.50 -10.13 -3.80
C LEU A 52 1.43 -11.61 -4.25
N VAL A 53 0.37 -12.02 -4.95
CA VAL A 53 0.26 -13.37 -5.49
C VAL A 53 1.34 -13.63 -6.55
N MET A 54 1.62 -12.68 -7.43
CA MET A 54 2.67 -12.83 -8.44
C MET A 54 4.07 -12.93 -7.81
N ALA A 55 4.35 -12.17 -6.75
CA ALA A 55 5.65 -12.14 -6.11
C ALA A 55 5.88 -13.32 -5.14
N PHE A 56 4.85 -13.77 -4.42
CA PHE A 56 4.99 -14.71 -3.30
C PHE A 56 4.14 -15.98 -3.44
N GLY A 57 3.22 -16.04 -4.39
CA GLY A 57 2.27 -17.13 -4.59
C GLY A 57 0.95 -16.96 -3.83
N GLU A 58 -0.05 -17.75 -4.22
CA GLU A 58 -1.42 -17.69 -3.69
C GLU A 58 -1.48 -18.02 -2.20
N GLU A 59 -0.85 -19.12 -1.78
CA GLU A 59 -0.89 -19.58 -0.39
C GLU A 59 -0.20 -18.61 0.58
N ALA A 60 0.90 -18.00 0.17
CA ALA A 60 1.60 -17.00 0.99
C ALA A 60 0.73 -15.74 1.16
N THR A 61 0.08 -15.30 0.09
CA THR A 61 -0.84 -14.16 0.11
C THR A 61 -2.10 -14.45 0.94
N ALA A 62 -2.63 -15.68 0.88
CA ALA A 62 -3.77 -16.10 1.69
C ALA A 62 -3.45 -16.02 3.19
N ARG A 63 -2.31 -16.57 3.62
CA ARG A 63 -1.85 -16.47 5.02
C ARG A 63 -1.61 -15.03 5.48
N PHE A 64 -1.13 -14.17 4.59
CA PHE A 64 -1.03 -12.74 4.87
C PHE A 64 -2.42 -12.13 5.10
N ALA A 65 -3.38 -12.46 4.24
CA ALA A 65 -4.73 -11.93 4.30
C ALA A 65 -5.52 -12.37 5.54
N GLU A 66 -5.26 -13.56 6.09
CA GLU A 66 -5.88 -14.04 7.34
C GLU A 66 -5.70 -13.09 8.53
N LYS A 67 -4.63 -12.27 8.53
CA LYS A 67 -4.34 -11.31 9.59
C LYS A 67 -5.10 -9.99 9.44
N LEU A 68 -5.57 -9.66 8.23
CA LEU A 68 -6.26 -8.39 7.94
C LEU A 68 -7.51 -8.17 8.82
N PRO A 69 -8.43 -9.14 8.98
CA PRO A 69 -9.63 -8.94 9.80
C PRO A 69 -9.30 -8.63 11.26
N ALA A 70 -8.24 -9.22 11.81
CA ALA A 70 -7.80 -8.94 13.17
C ALA A 70 -7.28 -7.50 13.29
N SER A 71 -6.41 -7.07 12.38
CA SER A 71 -5.88 -5.69 12.34
C SER A 71 -6.97 -4.64 12.15
N ILE A 72 -7.96 -4.90 11.28
CA ILE A 72 -9.10 -4.00 11.04
C ILE A 72 -9.94 -3.85 12.31
N ARG A 73 -10.30 -4.95 12.97
CA ARG A 73 -11.08 -4.90 14.22
C ARG A 73 -10.34 -4.26 15.39
N ALA A 74 -9.00 -4.37 15.40
CA ALA A 74 -8.15 -3.69 16.36
C ALA A 74 -8.07 -2.16 16.11
N GLY A 75 -8.67 -1.65 15.03
CA GLY A 75 -8.64 -0.23 14.69
C GLY A 75 -7.33 0.20 14.02
N GLY A 76 -6.50 -0.73 13.53
CA GLY A 76 -5.20 -0.41 12.93
C GLY A 76 -5.26 0.47 11.68
N TYR A 77 -6.44 0.64 11.09
CA TYR A 77 -6.70 1.50 9.93
C TYR A 77 -7.69 2.63 10.23
N THR A 78 -8.25 2.66 11.45
CA THR A 78 -9.03 3.79 11.91
C THR A 78 -8.03 4.81 12.41
N LEU A 79 -7.69 5.80 11.57
CA LEU A 79 -6.97 6.97 12.05
C LEU A 79 -7.74 7.52 13.26
N PRO A 80 -7.11 7.80 14.42
CA PRO A 80 -7.78 8.55 15.45
C PRO A 80 -8.10 9.90 14.83
N SER A 81 -9.36 10.07 14.43
CA SER A 81 -9.90 11.39 14.13
C SER A 81 -9.59 12.21 15.37
N MET A 82 -8.68 13.19 15.22
CA MET A 82 -8.28 14.06 16.32
C MET A 82 -9.57 14.59 16.96
N PRO A 83 -9.79 14.38 18.28
CA PRO A 83 -10.94 14.97 18.94
C PRO A 83 -10.83 16.50 18.82
N HIS A 84 -11.92 17.12 18.39
CA HIS A 84 -12.09 18.57 18.37
C HIS A 84 -11.83 19.22 19.73
#